data_AF-A0A7K8QLJ8-F1
#
_entry.id   AF-A0A7K8QLJ8-F1
#
_cell.length_a   1.000
_cell.length_b   1.000
_cell.length_c   1.000
_cell.angle_alpha   90.00
_cell.angle_beta   90.00
_cell.angle_gamma   90.00
#
_symmetry.space_group_name_H-M   'P 1'
#
loop_
_entity.id
_entity.type
_entity.pdbx_description
1 polymer ?
#
loop_
_entity_poly.entity_id
_entity_poly.type
_entity_poly.pdbx_seq_one_letter_code
_entity_poly.pdbx_strand_id
1 'polypeptide(L)'
;VRIQTEKHYKGFWHCVQETYRTEKVWGFYKGVSASVLAISAISSVSFGTYKNFLCTICKLRYGAADAKPSKLDVSLAGGAAGAVRAVLTNPSEVAKVRMQTQRNPHPSITSHLASKPKYQGSLHCLKMITKEEGFGGLYKGCSALLCRDCSASAIYFLSYSALCDWLTPAGKNKPSFLVVLLSGGVAGVLAWGLGTPMDVIKSRMQIDESEQHNYKGLIHCVRESVRKEGAKVLFKGLVLNCIRAFPVNMVVFVTYEAVLRFSDYYIN
;
A
#
# COMPACT_ATOMS: atom_id res chain seq x y z
N VAL A 1 0.17 -11.56 10.91
CA VAL A 1 0.21 -12.75 10.04
C VAL A 1 0.23 -14.05 10.83
N ARG A 2 1.28 -14.44 11.58
CA ARG A 2 1.31 -15.74 12.32
C ARG A 2 0.13 -15.98 13.25
N ILE A 3 -0.27 -14.99 14.04
CA ILE A 3 -1.47 -15.06 14.91
C ILE A 3 -2.80 -15.17 14.14
N GLN A 4 -2.82 -14.77 12.87
CA GLN A 4 -3.99 -14.83 12.01
C GLN A 4 -4.05 -16.16 11.23
N THR A 5 -2.91 -16.83 11.04
CA THR A 5 -2.79 -18.07 10.25
C THR A 5 -2.73 -19.35 11.09
N GLU A 6 -2.33 -19.28 12.37
CA GLU A 6 -2.17 -20.44 13.26
C GLU A 6 -3.03 -20.31 14.52
N LYS A 7 -4.00 -21.21 14.73
CA LYS A 7 -4.88 -21.20 15.93
C LYS A 7 -4.17 -21.67 17.22
N HIS A 8 -2.91 -22.14 17.14
CA HIS A 8 -2.12 -22.51 18.32
C HIS A 8 -1.87 -21.31 19.25
N TYR A 9 -1.91 -20.08 18.70
CA TYR A 9 -1.74 -18.87 19.48
C TYR A 9 -3.05 -18.43 20.12
N LYS A 10 -3.15 -18.58 21.44
CA LYS A 10 -4.33 -18.19 22.24
C LYS A 10 -4.53 -16.67 22.36
N GLY A 11 -3.57 -15.86 21.92
CA GLY A 11 -3.63 -14.40 21.95
C GLY A 11 -2.34 -13.74 21.44
N PHE A 12 -2.34 -12.39 21.33
CA PHE A 12 -1.20 -11.60 20.83
C PHE A 12 0.09 -11.92 21.58
N TRP A 13 0.02 -11.89 22.91
CA TRP A 13 1.17 -12.15 23.78
C TRP A 13 1.69 -13.59 23.69
N HIS A 14 0.79 -14.56 23.51
CA HIS A 14 1.18 -15.96 23.30
C HIS A 14 1.93 -16.16 21.97
N CYS A 15 1.49 -15.47 20.90
CA CYS A 15 2.18 -15.52 19.61
C CYS A 15 3.57 -14.89 19.68
N VAL A 16 3.70 -13.75 20.35
CA VAL A 16 4.98 -13.05 20.49
C VAL A 16 5.95 -13.88 21.34
N GLN A 17 5.49 -14.41 22.47
CA GLN A 17 6.33 -15.20 23.38
C GLN A 17 6.80 -16.51 22.75
N GLU A 18 5.90 -17.22 22.06
CA GLU A 18 6.26 -18.46 21.37
C GLU A 18 7.22 -18.19 20.20
N THR A 19 6.94 -17.18 19.36
CA THR A 19 7.85 -16.80 18.25
C THR A 19 9.24 -16.42 18.77
N TYR A 20 9.30 -15.69 19.89
CA TYR A 20 10.55 -15.35 20.56
C TYR A 20 11.25 -16.58 21.15
N ARG A 21 10.50 -17.58 21.63
CA ARG A 21 11.07 -18.80 22.22
C ARG A 21 11.58 -19.78 21.16
N THR A 22 10.88 -19.92 20.02
CA THR A 22 11.21 -20.88 18.96
C THR A 22 12.21 -20.31 17.95
N GLU A 23 12.07 -19.05 17.56
CA GLU A 23 12.86 -18.42 16.48
C GLU A 23 13.69 -17.21 16.94
N LYS A 24 13.63 -16.86 18.23
CA LYS A 24 14.28 -15.67 18.80
C LYS A 24 13.86 -14.40 18.05
N VAL A 25 14.65 -13.34 18.19
CA VAL A 25 14.38 -12.04 17.54
C VAL A 25 14.37 -12.16 16.01
N TRP A 26 15.19 -13.06 15.45
CA TRP A 26 15.34 -13.25 14.01
C TRP A 26 14.08 -13.78 13.30
N GLY A 27 13.22 -14.52 14.00
CA GLY A 27 11.94 -14.98 13.45
C GLY A 27 11.00 -13.86 13.02
N PHE A 28 11.09 -12.68 13.67
CA PHE A 28 10.29 -11.50 13.33
C PHE A 28 10.77 -10.79 12.06
N TYR A 29 12.04 -10.94 11.70
CA TYR A 29 12.65 -10.28 10.54
C TYR A 29 12.77 -11.20 9.31
N LYS A 30 12.40 -12.47 9.44
CA LYS A 30 12.47 -13.46 8.36
C LYS A 30 11.56 -13.06 7.20
N GLY A 31 12.15 -12.80 6.03
CA GLY A 31 11.44 -12.34 4.83
C GLY A 31 11.28 -10.82 4.69
N VAL A 32 11.72 -10.04 5.69
CA VAL A 32 11.75 -8.57 5.60
C VAL A 32 12.78 -8.12 4.57
N SER A 33 13.98 -8.72 4.54
CA SER A 33 15.03 -8.38 3.57
C SER A 33 14.60 -8.57 2.11
N ALA A 34 14.00 -9.72 1.78
CA ALA A 34 13.46 -9.99 0.45
C ALA A 34 12.32 -9.01 0.07
N SER A 35 11.49 -8.63 1.05
CA SER A 35 10.44 -7.64 0.85
C SER A 35 11.01 -6.24 0.62
N VAL A 36 12.04 -5.84 1.37
CA VAL A 36 12.72 -4.54 1.22
C VAL A 36 13.40 -4.46 -0.13
N LEU A 37 14.17 -5.48 -0.54
CA LEU A 37 14.84 -5.52 -1.84
C LEU A 37 13.85 -5.39 -3.00
N ALA A 38 12.72 -6.11 -2.94
CA ALA A 38 11.68 -6.02 -3.97
C ALA A 38 11.06 -4.61 -4.02
N ILE A 39 10.74 -4.02 -2.86
CA ILE A 39 10.18 -2.67 -2.79
C ILE A 39 11.19 -1.64 -3.30
N SER A 40 12.47 -1.78 -2.98
CA SER A 40 13.54 -0.90 -3.45
C SER A 40 13.72 -0.98 -4.97
N ALA A 41 13.72 -2.18 -5.55
CA ALA A 41 13.81 -2.37 -7.00
C ALA A 41 12.61 -1.73 -7.72
N ILE A 42 11.40 -1.97 -7.23
CA ILE A 42 10.16 -1.38 -7.77
C ILE A 42 10.19 0.15 -7.65
N SER A 43 10.65 0.67 -6.51
CA SER A 43 10.73 2.11 -6.27
C SER A 43 11.74 2.76 -7.19
N SER A 44 12.89 2.12 -7.42
CA SER A 44 13.91 2.55 -8.37
C SER A 44 13.35 2.66 -9.79
N VAL A 45 12.66 1.63 -10.27
CA VAL A 45 12.00 1.65 -11.59
C VAL A 45 10.98 2.79 -11.66
N SER A 46 10.17 2.98 -10.62
CA SER A 46 9.17 4.04 -10.59
C SER A 46 9.77 5.46 -10.61
N PHE A 47 10.87 5.71 -9.88
CA PHE A 47 11.60 6.98 -9.96
C PHE A 47 12.24 7.18 -11.34
N GLY A 48 12.76 6.11 -11.95
CA GLY A 48 13.27 6.13 -13.32
C GLY A 48 12.17 6.49 -14.33
N THR A 49 10.99 5.87 -14.23
CA THR A 49 9.82 6.20 -15.06
C THR A 49 9.41 7.66 -14.86
N TYR A 50 9.30 8.11 -13.61
CA TYR A 50 8.95 9.50 -13.29
C TYR A 50 9.90 10.49 -13.98
N LYS A 51 11.22 10.30 -13.82
CA LYS A 51 12.24 11.19 -14.40
C LYS A 51 12.20 11.19 -15.93
N ASN A 52 12.05 10.02 -16.55
CA ASN A 52 11.98 9.91 -18.02
C ASN A 52 10.70 10.54 -18.58
N PHE A 53 9.54 10.28 -17.98
CA PHE A 53 8.27 10.91 -18.41
C PHE A 53 8.31 12.43 -18.25
N LEU A 54 8.83 12.92 -17.12
CA LEU A 54 8.97 14.35 -16.88
C LEU A 54 9.90 15.00 -17.91
N CYS A 55 11.06 14.40 -18.18
CA CYS A 55 12.01 14.89 -19.18
C CYS A 55 11.40 14.91 -20.59
N THR A 56 10.66 13.87 -20.98
CA THR A 56 9.97 13.81 -22.26
C THR A 56 8.90 14.89 -22.39
N ILE A 57 8.08 15.10 -21.35
CA ILE A 57 7.06 16.16 -21.34
C ILE A 57 7.72 17.54 -21.42
N CYS A 58 8.81 17.78 -20.66
CA CYS A 58 9.52 19.04 -20.70
C CYS A 58 10.14 19.32 -22.08
N LYS A 59 10.75 18.31 -22.71
CA LYS A 59 11.28 18.43 -24.08
C LYS A 59 10.19 18.74 -25.11
N LEU A 60 9.04 18.06 -25.02
CA LEU A 60 7.94 18.23 -25.97
C LEU A 60 7.22 19.58 -25.81
N ARG A 61 7.06 20.07 -24.58
CA ARG A 61 6.27 21.28 -24.28
C ARG A 61 7.11 22.55 -24.19
N TYR A 62 8.35 22.46 -23.73
CA TYR A 62 9.21 23.61 -23.45
C TYR A 62 10.52 23.60 -24.25
N GLY A 63 10.77 22.58 -25.09
CA GLY A 63 11.98 22.48 -25.92
C GLY A 63 13.27 22.19 -25.17
N ALA A 64 13.25 22.16 -23.82
CA ALA A 64 14.41 21.92 -22.98
C ALA A 64 14.09 20.92 -21.85
N ALA A 65 15.03 20.03 -21.54
CA ALA A 65 14.86 19.00 -20.51
C ALA A 65 14.79 19.55 -19.08
N ASP A 66 15.45 20.68 -18.83
CA ASP A 66 15.59 21.30 -17.50
C ASP A 66 14.61 22.46 -17.27
N ALA A 67 13.62 22.63 -18.15
CA ALA A 67 12.58 23.63 -17.98
C ALA A 67 11.79 23.35 -16.68
N LYS A 68 11.45 24.42 -15.94
CA LYS A 68 10.67 24.31 -14.69
C LYS A 68 9.29 23.72 -15.01
N PRO A 69 8.99 22.48 -14.59
CA PRO A 69 7.79 21.79 -15.02
C PRO A 69 6.54 22.44 -14.39
N SER A 70 5.45 22.48 -15.15
CA SER A 70 4.16 22.87 -14.59
C SER A 70 3.68 21.82 -13.60
N LYS A 71 2.81 22.21 -12.66
CA LYS A 71 2.18 21.28 -11.70
C LYS A 71 1.45 20.13 -12.40
N LEU A 72 0.91 20.39 -13.60
CA LEU A 72 0.27 19.38 -14.43
C LEU A 72 1.26 18.37 -15.01
N ASP A 73 2.45 18.80 -15.44
CA ASP A 73 3.48 17.91 -15.99
C ASP A 73 4.02 16.98 -14.91
N VAL A 74 4.23 17.52 -13.71
CA VAL A 74 4.60 16.75 -12.52
C VAL A 74 3.52 15.73 -12.16
N SER A 75 2.24 16.12 -12.23
CA SER A 75 1.12 15.21 -11.96
C SER A 75 1.00 14.10 -13.01
N LEU A 76 1.23 14.40 -14.29
CA LEU A 76 1.19 13.41 -15.37
C LEU A 76 2.35 12.42 -15.26
N ALA A 77 3.57 12.91 -15.04
CA ALA A 77 4.74 12.06 -14.81
C ALA A 77 4.58 11.22 -13.54
N GLY A 78 4.01 11.79 -12.47
CA GLY A 78 3.68 11.09 -11.24
C GLY A 78 2.63 10.00 -11.44
N GLY A 79 1.57 10.28 -12.21
CA GLY A 79 0.54 9.32 -12.56
C GLY A 79 1.07 8.15 -13.39
N ALA A 80 1.91 8.42 -14.40
CA ALA A 80 2.56 7.38 -15.19
C ALA A 80 3.48 6.51 -14.35
N ALA A 81 4.31 7.11 -13.49
CA ALA A 81 5.17 6.39 -12.56
C ALA A 81 4.37 5.55 -11.53
N GLY A 82 3.23 6.07 -11.08
CA GLY A 82 2.28 5.37 -10.22
C GLY A 82 1.64 4.17 -10.90
N ALA A 83 1.21 4.31 -12.16
CA ALA A 83 0.65 3.21 -12.94
C ALA A 83 1.68 2.08 -13.17
N VAL A 84 2.91 2.43 -13.56
CA VAL A 84 3.99 1.44 -13.71
C VAL A 84 4.28 0.75 -12.37
N ARG A 85 4.37 1.52 -11.28
CA ARG A 85 4.54 0.95 -9.93
C ARG A 85 3.41 -0.03 -9.59
N ALA A 86 2.15 0.35 -9.85
CA ALA A 86 0.99 -0.49 -9.58
C ALA A 86 1.09 -1.82 -10.35
N VAL A 87 1.40 -1.78 -11.64
CA VAL A 87 1.57 -2.99 -12.48
C VAL A 87 2.66 -3.91 -11.94
N LEU A 88 3.82 -3.35 -11.57
CA LEU A 88 4.95 -4.14 -11.04
C LEU A 88 4.67 -4.71 -9.63
N THR A 89 3.91 -3.97 -8.82
CA THR A 89 3.67 -4.32 -7.41
C THR A 89 2.49 -5.28 -7.24
N ASN A 90 1.49 -5.22 -8.13
CA ASN A 90 0.23 -5.95 -7.94
C ASN A 90 0.41 -7.47 -7.82
N PRO A 91 1.24 -8.17 -8.64
CA PRO A 91 1.45 -9.61 -8.47
C PRO A 91 2.02 -9.96 -7.08
N SER A 92 2.96 -9.16 -6.60
CA SER A 92 3.58 -9.34 -5.28
C SER A 92 2.58 -9.10 -4.15
N GLU A 93 1.69 -8.13 -4.30
CA GLU A 93 0.63 -7.85 -3.32
C GLU A 93 -0.42 -8.95 -3.30
N VAL A 94 -0.91 -9.41 -4.45
CA VAL A 94 -1.87 -10.52 -4.54
C VAL A 94 -1.31 -11.75 -3.85
N ALA A 95 -0.05 -12.12 -4.15
CA ALA A 95 0.61 -13.26 -3.51
C ALA A 95 0.71 -13.08 -1.99
N LYS A 96 1.10 -11.88 -1.53
CA LYS A 96 1.17 -11.57 -0.09
C LYS A 96 -0.21 -11.67 0.57
N VAL A 97 -1.26 -11.10 -0.02
CA VAL A 97 -2.61 -11.10 0.54
C VAL A 97 -3.17 -12.52 0.61
N ARG A 98 -3.02 -13.32 -0.44
CA ARG A 98 -3.49 -14.72 -0.44
C ARG A 98 -2.73 -15.60 0.55
N MET A 99 -1.40 -15.47 0.61
CA MET A 99 -0.60 -16.17 1.61
C MET A 99 -0.98 -15.78 3.05
N GLN A 100 -1.29 -14.51 3.31
CA GLN A 100 -1.68 -14.03 4.62
C GLN A 100 -3.12 -14.40 5.00
N THR A 101 -3.99 -14.59 4.00
CA THR A 101 -5.40 -14.96 4.19
C THR A 101 -5.59 -16.47 4.23
N GLN A 102 -4.67 -17.25 3.65
CA GLN A 102 -4.69 -18.71 3.72
C GLN A 102 -4.74 -19.17 5.17
N ARG A 103 -5.75 -19.96 5.49
CA ARG A 103 -5.85 -20.64 6.78
C ARG A 103 -5.04 -21.93 6.71
N ASN A 104 -4.00 -22.06 7.52
CA ASN A 104 -3.29 -23.32 7.61
C ASN A 104 -4.25 -24.38 8.20
N PRO A 105 -4.31 -25.60 7.63
CA PRO A 105 -5.08 -26.68 8.23
C PRO A 105 -4.54 -26.94 9.64
N HIS A 106 -5.46 -26.97 10.60
CA HIS A 106 -5.11 -27.26 11.98
C HIS A 106 -4.67 -28.72 12.07
N PRO A 107 -3.62 -29.07 12.81
CA PRO A 107 -3.40 -30.46 13.17
C PRO A 107 -4.59 -30.88 14.06
N SER A 108 -5.56 -31.59 13.47
CA SER A 108 -6.49 -32.41 14.22
C SER A 108 -5.79 -33.73 14.54
N ILE A 109 -5.89 -34.14 15.81
CA ILE A 109 -5.27 -35.35 16.37
C ILE A 109 -5.73 -36.64 15.65
N THR A 110 -6.73 -36.57 14.77
CA THR A 110 -7.45 -37.72 14.20
C THR A 110 -7.37 -37.89 12.69
N SER A 111 -6.52 -37.15 11.96
CA SER A 111 -6.41 -37.30 10.50
C SER A 111 -4.96 -37.41 10.03
N HIS A 112 -4.53 -38.64 9.69
CA HIS A 112 -3.21 -38.96 9.12
C HIS A 112 -2.95 -38.38 7.72
N LEU A 113 -3.89 -37.64 7.12
CA LEU A 113 -3.65 -36.78 5.96
C LEU A 113 -3.61 -35.32 6.42
N ALA A 114 -2.47 -34.87 6.95
CA ALA A 114 -2.20 -33.44 7.08
C ALA A 114 -2.14 -32.84 5.67
N SER A 115 -3.23 -32.23 5.23
CA SER A 115 -3.29 -31.55 3.93
C SER A 115 -2.23 -30.45 3.93
N LYS A 116 -1.30 -30.51 2.98
CA LYS A 116 -0.26 -29.49 2.84
C LYS A 116 -0.94 -28.12 2.60
N PRO A 117 -0.39 -27.02 3.14
CA PRO A 117 -0.91 -25.69 2.84
C PRO A 117 -0.98 -25.46 1.32
N LYS A 118 -2.10 -24.89 0.82
CA LYS A 118 -2.34 -24.64 -0.61
C LYS A 118 -1.19 -23.85 -1.25
N TYR A 119 -0.65 -22.87 -0.53
CA TYR A 119 0.50 -22.08 -0.91
C TYR A 119 1.66 -22.29 0.08
N GLN A 120 2.78 -22.83 -0.42
CA GLN A 120 3.99 -23.11 0.39
C GLN A 120 5.00 -21.95 0.40
N GLY A 121 4.79 -20.93 -0.45
CA GLY A 121 5.64 -19.74 -0.54
C GLY A 121 5.17 -18.78 -1.63
N SER A 122 5.71 -17.56 -1.65
CA SER A 122 5.26 -16.49 -2.56
C SER A 122 5.39 -16.86 -4.05
N LEU A 123 6.50 -17.51 -4.44
CA LEU A 123 6.72 -17.94 -5.84
C LEU A 123 5.80 -19.11 -6.22
N HIS A 124 5.56 -20.03 -5.29
CA HIS A 124 4.59 -21.12 -5.49
C HIS A 124 3.17 -20.57 -5.61
N CYS A 125 2.80 -19.58 -4.78
CA CYS A 125 1.53 -18.87 -4.85
C CYS A 125 1.35 -18.19 -6.21
N LEU A 126 2.34 -17.43 -6.67
CA LEU A 126 2.32 -16.79 -8.00
C LEU A 126 2.13 -17.81 -9.12
N LYS A 127 2.89 -18.91 -9.11
CA LYS A 127 2.79 -19.97 -10.13
C LYS A 127 1.42 -20.65 -10.12
N MET A 128 0.87 -20.90 -8.93
CA MET A 128 -0.47 -21.47 -8.76
C MET A 128 -1.55 -20.51 -9.29
N ILE A 129 -1.49 -19.23 -8.95
CA ILE A 129 -2.44 -18.22 -9.45
C ILE A 129 -2.42 -18.18 -10.97
N THR A 130 -1.24 -18.14 -11.59
CA THR A 130 -1.14 -18.12 -13.06
C THR A 130 -1.71 -19.40 -13.68
N LYS A 131 -1.61 -20.55 -13.00
CA LYS A 131 -2.13 -21.83 -13.48
C LYS A 131 -3.65 -21.95 -13.32
N GLU A 132 -4.21 -21.47 -12.21
CA GLU A 132 -5.64 -21.60 -11.85
C GLU A 132 -6.52 -20.45 -12.38
N GLU A 133 -5.97 -19.23 -12.48
CA GLU A 133 -6.69 -18.00 -12.82
C GLU A 133 -6.09 -17.26 -14.02
N GLY A 134 -4.99 -17.76 -14.58
CA GLY A 134 -4.26 -17.08 -15.64
C GLY A 134 -3.62 -15.76 -15.17
N PHE A 135 -3.18 -14.96 -16.14
CA PHE A 135 -2.60 -13.64 -15.87
C PHE A 135 -3.61 -12.66 -15.25
N GLY A 136 -4.90 -12.84 -15.51
CA GLY A 136 -5.96 -12.00 -14.92
C GLY A 136 -5.98 -12.06 -13.39
N GLY A 137 -5.68 -13.23 -12.80
CA GLY A 137 -5.60 -13.41 -11.35
C GLY A 137 -4.50 -12.57 -10.68
N LEU A 138 -3.36 -12.39 -11.35
CA LEU A 138 -2.23 -11.58 -10.84
C LEU A 138 -2.53 -10.08 -10.83
N TYR A 139 -3.46 -9.61 -11.67
CA TYR A 139 -3.86 -8.21 -11.79
C TYR A 139 -5.18 -7.88 -11.08
N LYS A 140 -5.76 -8.84 -10.32
CA LYS A 140 -6.92 -8.57 -9.47
C LYS A 140 -6.60 -7.45 -8.47
N GLY A 141 -7.54 -6.51 -8.34
CA GLY A 141 -7.40 -5.33 -7.47
C GLY A 141 -6.54 -4.19 -8.04
N CYS A 142 -5.93 -4.34 -9.23
CA CYS A 142 -5.14 -3.27 -9.85
C CYS A 142 -5.97 -2.01 -10.13
N SER A 143 -7.21 -2.17 -10.60
CA SER A 143 -8.13 -1.05 -10.82
C SER A 143 -8.52 -0.33 -9.52
N ALA A 144 -8.69 -1.08 -8.43
CA ALA A 144 -8.92 -0.51 -7.10
C ALA A 144 -7.70 0.29 -6.62
N LEU A 145 -6.49 -0.23 -6.85
CA LEU A 145 -5.23 0.44 -6.51
C LEU A 145 -5.04 1.74 -7.30
N LEU A 146 -5.28 1.72 -8.62
CA LEU A 146 -5.20 2.93 -9.44
C LEU A 146 -6.25 3.96 -9.05
N CYS A 147 -7.49 3.52 -8.80
CA CYS A 147 -8.56 4.41 -8.34
C CYS A 147 -8.21 5.06 -7.00
N ARG A 148 -7.65 4.28 -6.07
CA ARG A 148 -7.15 4.77 -4.78
C ARG A 148 -6.05 5.81 -4.96
N ASP A 149 -5.03 5.52 -5.75
CA ASP A 149 -3.87 6.40 -5.89
C ASP A 149 -4.25 7.73 -6.56
N CYS A 150 -5.11 7.68 -7.58
CA CYS A 150 -5.64 8.87 -8.25
C CYS A 150 -6.52 9.69 -7.30
N SER A 151 -7.48 9.05 -6.62
CA SER A 151 -8.40 9.76 -5.72
C SER A 151 -7.68 10.36 -4.52
N ALA A 152 -6.84 9.58 -3.83
CA ALA A 152 -6.08 10.05 -2.67
C ALA A 152 -5.19 11.24 -3.01
N SER A 153 -4.50 11.20 -4.16
CA SER A 153 -3.67 12.32 -4.61
C SER A 153 -4.50 13.56 -4.91
N ALA A 154 -5.63 13.41 -5.62
CA ALA A 154 -6.52 14.53 -5.96
C ALA A 154 -7.09 15.20 -4.69
N ILE A 155 -7.58 14.40 -3.76
CA ILE A 155 -8.17 14.89 -2.49
C ILE A 155 -7.10 15.55 -1.63
N TYR A 156 -5.91 14.96 -1.54
CA TYR A 156 -4.80 15.53 -0.79
C TYR A 156 -4.46 16.92 -1.32
N PHE A 157 -4.21 17.05 -2.63
CA PHE A 157 -3.85 18.35 -3.21
C PHE A 157 -4.98 19.38 -3.12
N LEU A 158 -6.23 18.98 -3.42
CA LEU A 158 -7.38 19.88 -3.36
C LEU A 158 -7.64 20.39 -1.94
N SER A 159 -7.62 19.48 -0.95
CA SER A 159 -7.84 19.83 0.44
C SER A 159 -6.68 20.68 0.97
N TYR A 160 -5.45 20.32 0.62
CA TYR A 160 -4.26 21.09 0.99
C TYR A 160 -4.30 22.51 0.43
N SER A 161 -4.60 22.68 -0.88
CA SER A 161 -4.69 24.01 -1.50
C SER A 161 -5.82 24.84 -0.90
N ALA A 162 -7.02 24.27 -0.78
CA ALA A 162 -8.18 24.99 -0.24
C ALA A 162 -7.94 25.45 1.20
N LEU A 163 -7.32 24.61 2.03
CA LEU A 163 -6.98 24.97 3.41
C LEU A 163 -5.85 25.99 3.48
N CYS A 164 -4.84 25.89 2.63
CA CYS A 164 -3.78 26.91 2.56
C CYS A 164 -4.36 28.27 2.15
N ASP A 165 -5.24 28.31 1.15
CA ASP A 165 -5.85 29.55 0.67
C ASP A 165 -6.78 30.17 1.72
N TRP A 166 -7.49 29.34 2.49
CA TRP A 166 -8.40 29.80 3.54
C TRP A 166 -7.68 30.28 4.81
N LEU A 167 -6.60 29.61 5.21
CA LEU A 167 -5.85 29.91 6.43
C LEU A 167 -4.73 30.93 6.23
N THR A 168 -4.33 31.22 4.99
CA THR A 168 -3.29 32.22 4.71
C THR A 168 -3.88 33.63 4.81
N PRO A 169 -3.42 34.48 5.73
CA PRO A 169 -3.93 35.84 5.86
C PRO A 169 -3.68 36.65 4.59
N ALA A 170 -4.66 37.48 4.19
CA ALA A 170 -4.54 38.38 3.05
C ALA A 170 -3.30 39.27 3.20
N GLY A 171 -2.35 39.16 2.25
CA GLY A 171 -1.10 39.93 2.23
C GLY A 171 0.19 39.13 2.41
N LYS A 172 0.14 37.81 2.68
CA LYS A 172 1.35 36.95 2.71
C LYS A 172 1.37 35.98 1.52
N ASN A 173 2.45 36.03 0.73
CA ASN A 173 2.66 35.13 -0.43
C ASN A 173 3.07 33.69 -0.07
N LYS A 174 3.31 33.38 1.21
CA LYS A 174 3.69 32.04 1.67
C LYS A 174 2.89 31.65 2.92
N PRO A 175 2.31 30.44 2.97
CA PRO A 175 1.64 29.94 4.17
C PRO A 175 2.65 29.78 5.31
N SER A 176 2.24 30.12 6.53
CA SER A 176 3.05 29.90 7.73
C SER A 176 3.28 28.39 7.95
N PHE A 177 4.39 28.01 8.60
CA PHE A 177 4.69 26.61 8.90
C PHE A 177 3.53 25.86 9.57
N LEU A 178 2.86 26.53 10.52
CA LEU A 178 1.71 25.98 11.24
C LEU A 178 0.51 25.76 10.32
N VAL A 179 0.29 26.66 9.36
CA VAL A 179 -0.76 26.52 8.34
C VAL A 179 -0.46 25.33 7.43
N VAL A 180 0.79 25.18 6.99
CA VAL A 180 1.22 24.03 6.16
C VAL A 180 1.07 22.71 6.91
N LEU A 181 1.40 22.68 8.21
CA LEU A 181 1.29 21.48 9.03
C LEU A 181 -0.17 21.09 9.25
N LEU A 182 -1.05 22.05 9.58
CA LEU A 182 -2.47 21.80 9.76
C LEU A 182 -3.16 21.42 8.45
N SER A 183 -2.89 22.15 7.36
CA SER A 183 -3.47 21.87 6.04
C SER A 183 -3.02 20.50 5.52
N GLY A 184 -1.74 20.17 5.68
CA GLY A 184 -1.20 18.85 5.33
C GLY A 184 -1.79 17.73 6.17
N GLY A 185 -1.96 17.94 7.49
CA GLY A 185 -2.58 16.97 8.39
C GLY A 185 -4.04 16.68 8.04
N VAL A 186 -4.86 17.72 7.86
CA VAL A 186 -6.27 17.57 7.49
C VAL A 186 -6.42 16.96 6.10
N ALA A 187 -5.64 17.42 5.12
CA ALA A 187 -5.62 16.84 3.78
C ALA A 187 -5.24 15.35 3.81
N GLY A 188 -4.28 14.97 4.66
CA GLY A 188 -3.90 13.58 4.89
C GLY A 188 -5.05 12.74 5.44
N VAL A 189 -5.75 13.22 6.47
CA VAL A 189 -6.91 12.51 7.06
C VAL A 189 -8.02 12.32 6.03
N LEU A 190 -8.33 13.35 5.23
CA LEU A 190 -9.33 13.27 4.16
C LEU A 190 -8.94 12.29 3.05
N ALA A 191 -7.68 12.32 2.62
CA ALA A 191 -7.16 11.39 1.61
C ALA A 191 -7.22 9.93 2.11
N TRP A 192 -6.86 9.68 3.38
CA TRP A 192 -6.98 8.36 3.99
C TRP A 192 -8.42 7.91 4.17
N GLY A 193 -9.33 8.81 4.54
CA GLY A 193 -10.75 8.52 4.69
C GLY A 193 -11.38 8.01 3.39
N LEU A 194 -11.02 8.61 2.25
CA LEU A 194 -11.51 8.21 0.93
C LEU A 194 -10.70 7.07 0.29
N GLY A 195 -9.43 6.90 0.66
CA GLY A 195 -8.59 5.79 0.20
C GLY A 195 -8.93 4.46 0.88
N THR A 196 -9.36 4.48 2.15
CA THR A 196 -9.62 3.25 2.94
C THR A 196 -10.68 2.33 2.34
N PRO A 197 -11.83 2.82 1.84
CA PRO A 197 -12.79 1.99 1.11
C PRO A 197 -12.16 1.24 -0.06
N MET A 198 -11.28 1.89 -0.83
CA MET A 198 -10.60 1.26 -1.96
C MET A 198 -9.58 0.21 -1.50
N ASP A 199 -8.90 0.42 -0.37
CA ASP A 199 -8.01 -0.59 0.22
C ASP A 199 -8.77 -1.84 0.66
N VAL A 200 -9.95 -1.69 1.26
CA VAL A 200 -10.82 -2.82 1.65
C VAL A 200 -11.30 -3.59 0.42
N ILE A 201 -11.74 -2.88 -0.62
CA ILE A 201 -12.25 -3.50 -1.85
C ILE A 201 -11.12 -4.18 -2.62
N LYS A 202 -9.95 -3.54 -2.72
CA LYS A 202 -8.73 -4.16 -3.26
C LYS A 202 -8.45 -5.48 -2.57
N SER A 203 -8.42 -5.49 -1.23
CA SER A 203 -8.14 -6.69 -0.44
C SER A 203 -9.17 -7.80 -0.72
N ARG A 204 -10.46 -7.47 -0.76
CA ARG A 204 -11.53 -8.44 -1.08
C ARG A 204 -11.38 -9.03 -2.48
N MET A 205 -11.07 -8.20 -3.48
CA MET A 205 -10.83 -8.65 -4.84
C MET A 205 -9.57 -9.51 -4.97
N GLN A 206 -8.52 -9.24 -4.19
CA GLN A 206 -7.28 -10.03 -4.20
C GLN A 206 -7.45 -11.40 -3.52
N ILE A 207 -8.38 -11.52 -2.57
CA ILE A 207 -8.73 -12.77 -1.88
C ILE A 207 -9.67 -13.66 -2.72
N ASP A 208 -10.48 -13.09 -3.61
CA ASP A 208 -11.45 -13.85 -4.41
C ASP A 208 -10.76 -14.87 -5.35
N GLU A 209 -10.94 -16.16 -5.06
CA GLU A 209 -10.33 -17.29 -5.78
C GLU A 209 -11.21 -17.78 -6.95
N SER A 210 -10.56 -18.43 -7.94
CA SER A 210 -11.20 -18.94 -9.18
C SER A 210 -12.45 -19.80 -8.98
N GLU A 211 -12.51 -20.60 -7.91
CA GLU A 211 -13.63 -21.54 -7.72
C GLU A 211 -14.95 -20.85 -7.32
N GLN A 212 -14.90 -19.60 -6.82
CA GLN A 212 -16.09 -18.90 -6.34
C GLN A 212 -16.45 -17.65 -7.15
N HIS A 213 -15.50 -17.01 -7.87
CA HIS A 213 -15.71 -15.83 -8.74
C HIS A 213 -16.84 -14.88 -8.27
N ASN A 214 -16.81 -14.51 -6.99
CA ASN A 214 -17.93 -13.76 -6.39
C ASN A 214 -18.01 -12.33 -6.94
N TYR A 215 -16.91 -11.81 -7.50
CA TYR A 215 -16.82 -10.44 -7.96
C TYR A 215 -16.42 -10.33 -9.44
N LYS A 216 -17.33 -9.80 -10.26
CA LYS A 216 -17.10 -9.53 -11.69
C LYS A 216 -16.29 -8.26 -11.97
N GLY A 217 -16.02 -7.45 -10.96
CA GLY A 217 -15.28 -6.19 -11.08
C GLY A 217 -15.39 -5.30 -9.85
N LEU A 218 -14.75 -4.13 -9.90
CA LEU A 218 -14.66 -3.17 -8.80
C LEU A 218 -16.06 -2.76 -8.30
N ILE A 219 -16.91 -2.27 -9.20
CA ILE A 219 -18.24 -1.75 -8.87
C ILE A 219 -19.14 -2.87 -8.32
N HIS A 220 -19.02 -4.08 -8.88
CA HIS A 220 -19.75 -5.24 -8.37
C HIS A 220 -19.30 -5.61 -6.95
N CYS A 221 -17.98 -5.58 -6.69
CA CYS A 221 -17.44 -5.82 -5.35
C CYS A 221 -17.91 -4.79 -4.32
N VAL A 222 -17.92 -3.51 -4.69
CA VAL A 222 -18.45 -2.44 -3.83
C VAL A 222 -19.92 -2.67 -3.51
N ARG A 223 -20.75 -2.82 -4.55
CA ARG A 223 -22.20 -2.99 -4.41
C ARG A 223 -22.54 -4.21 -3.56
N GLU A 224 -21.92 -5.34 -3.84
CA GLU A 224 -22.20 -6.59 -3.16
C GLU A 224 -21.71 -6.59 -1.71
N SER A 225 -20.55 -5.97 -1.44
CA SER A 225 -20.05 -5.81 -0.06
C SER A 225 -20.97 -4.92 0.77
N VAL A 226 -21.44 -3.80 0.20
CA VAL A 226 -22.39 -2.90 0.89
C VAL A 226 -23.74 -3.57 1.09
N ARG A 227 -24.22 -4.37 0.11
CA ARG A 227 -25.49 -5.09 0.22
C ARG A 227 -25.46 -6.18 1.30
N LYS A 228 -24.36 -6.93 1.41
CA LYS A 228 -24.23 -8.07 2.33
C LYS A 228 -23.86 -7.65 3.77
N GLU A 229 -22.96 -6.68 3.93
CA GLU A 229 -22.37 -6.33 5.23
C GLU A 229 -22.62 -4.87 5.65
N GLY A 230 -23.29 -4.08 4.81
CA GLY A 230 -23.56 -2.66 5.06
C GLY A 230 -22.37 -1.74 4.75
N ALA A 231 -22.63 -0.43 4.71
CA ALA A 231 -21.60 0.57 4.35
C ALA A 231 -20.40 0.65 5.31
N LYS A 232 -20.60 0.27 6.58
CA LYS A 232 -19.53 0.27 7.61
C LYS A 232 -18.39 -0.70 7.27
N VAL A 233 -18.66 -1.71 6.44
CA VAL A 233 -17.65 -2.69 6.03
C VAL A 233 -16.47 -2.06 5.29
N LEU A 234 -16.71 -0.95 4.57
CA LEU A 234 -15.68 -0.24 3.80
C LEU A 234 -14.65 0.47 4.68
N PHE A 235 -14.99 0.73 5.95
CA PHE A 235 -14.10 1.34 6.94
C PHE A 235 -13.56 0.31 7.94
N LYS A 236 -13.86 -0.98 7.74
CA LYS A 236 -13.39 -2.06 8.61
C LYS A 236 -11.86 -2.18 8.47
N GLY A 237 -11.14 -1.88 9.55
CA GLY A 237 -9.68 -1.87 9.57
C GLY A 237 -9.06 -0.48 9.53
N LEU A 238 -9.85 0.60 9.37
CA LEU A 238 -9.35 1.98 9.44
C LEU A 238 -8.60 2.24 10.75
N VAL A 239 -9.22 1.89 11.88
CA VAL A 239 -8.62 2.08 13.22
C VAL A 239 -7.29 1.33 13.35
N LEU A 240 -7.24 0.08 12.86
CA LEU A 240 -6.01 -0.72 12.90
C LEU A 240 -4.93 -0.12 12.00
N ASN A 241 -5.30 0.39 10.84
CA ASN A 241 -4.41 1.09 9.94
C ASN A 241 -3.87 2.39 10.56
N CYS A 242 -4.70 3.17 11.24
CA CYS A 242 -4.28 4.39 11.96
C CYS A 242 -3.29 4.05 13.10
N ILE A 243 -3.60 3.04 13.91
CA ILE A 243 -2.72 2.58 14.99
C ILE A 243 -1.38 2.11 14.42
N ARG A 244 -1.39 1.42 13.27
CA ARG A 244 -0.16 0.98 12.58
C ARG A 244 0.60 2.14 11.94
N ALA A 245 -0.09 3.12 11.38
CA ALA A 245 0.51 4.25 10.68
C ALA A 245 1.33 5.13 11.62
N PHE A 246 0.91 5.27 12.87
CA PHE A 246 1.59 6.13 13.84
C PHE A 246 3.05 5.69 14.11
N PRO A 247 3.35 4.44 14.53
CA PRO A 247 4.72 3.98 14.69
C PRO A 247 5.53 4.00 13.39
N VAL A 248 4.90 3.65 12.27
CA VAL A 248 5.59 3.63 10.96
C VAL A 248 6.04 5.03 10.57
N ASN A 249 5.15 6.02 10.68
CA ASN A 249 5.48 7.41 10.37
C ASN A 249 6.53 7.96 11.34
N MET A 250 6.45 7.62 12.63
CA MET A 250 7.45 8.01 13.63
C MET A 250 8.85 7.53 13.23
N VAL A 251 9.00 6.26 12.89
CA VAL A 251 10.30 5.69 12.45
C VAL A 251 10.80 6.37 11.17
N VAL A 252 9.91 6.66 10.22
CA VAL A 252 10.27 7.38 8.98
C VAL A 252 10.81 8.77 9.28
N PHE A 253 10.13 9.56 10.10
CA PHE A 253 10.58 10.92 10.45
C PHE A 253 11.89 10.91 11.24
N VAL A 254 12.04 10.00 12.21
CA VAL A 254 13.30 9.84 12.96
C VAL A 254 14.45 9.48 12.03
N THR A 255 14.22 8.55 11.09
CA THR A 255 15.24 8.15 10.12
C THR A 255 15.61 9.31 9.20
N TYR A 256 14.62 10.07 8.73
CA TYR A 256 14.82 11.23 7.87
C TYR A 256 15.67 12.31 8.56
N GLU A 257 15.33 12.68 9.80
CA GLU A 257 16.12 13.65 10.57
C GLU A 257 17.54 13.15 10.85
N ALA A 258 17.70 11.88 11.20
CA ALA A 258 19.02 11.30 11.47
C ALA A 258 19.92 11.36 10.23
N VAL A 259 19.38 11.05 9.05
CA VAL A 259 20.10 11.13 7.78
C VAL A 259 20.46 12.57 7.44
N LEU A 260 19.54 13.53 7.62
CA LEU A 260 19.83 14.95 7.40
C LEU A 260 20.95 15.45 8.31
N ARG A 261 20.87 15.18 9.62
CA ARG A 261 21.91 15.58 10.58
C ARG A 261 23.27 14.96 10.26
N PHE A 262 23.29 13.71 9.81
CA PHE A 262 24.51 13.05 9.38
C PHE A 262 25.09 13.69 8.11
N SER A 263 24.24 14.04 7.15
CA SER A 263 24.64 14.76 5.94
C SER A 263 25.18 16.15 6.25
N ASP A 264 24.53 16.90 7.14
CA ASP A 264 24.96 18.23 7.56
C ASP A 264 26.30 18.19 8.33
N TYR A 265 26.56 17.11 9.07
CA TYR A 265 27.84 16.88 9.75
C TYR A 265 28.99 16.55 8.79
N TYR A 266 28.70 15.94 7.63
CA TYR A 266 29.72 15.62 6.63
C TYR A 266 29.95 16.73 5.61
N ILE A 267 28.99 17.64 5.45
CA ILE A 267 29.04 18.76 4.51
C ILE A 267 29.61 20.03 5.17
N ASN A 268 29.60 20.15 6.51
CA ASN A 268 30.32 21.17 7.26
C ASN A 268 31.68 20.66 7.77
#